data_AF-A0A928PW46-F1
#
_entry.id   AF-A0A928PW46-F1
#
_cell.length_a   1.000
_cell.length_b   1.000
_cell.length_c   1.000
_cell.angle_alpha   90.00
_cell.angle_beta   90.00
_cell.angle_gamma   90.00
#
_symmetry.space_group_name_H-M   'P 1'
#
loop_
_entity.id
_entity.type
_entity.pdbx_description
1 polymer ?
#
loop_
_entity_poly.entity_id
_entity_poly.type
_entity_poly.pdbx_seq_one_letter_code
_entity_poly.pdbx_strand_id
1 'polypeptide(L)'
;MTTLTVSVAAVVVSVLALLLKRNNAEYSFILAVSATAMALIYLSGYIIETVDVIKEIFSKTSISMSYLVILLKCVGISFISEFASDCSKDAGQVALSSIVLTSGRISVLICALPLFTELLSMVSELCGG
;
A
#
# COMPACT_ATOMS: atom_id res chain seq x y z
N MET A 1 9.17 8.24 14.81
CA MET A 1 10.33 7.55 15.43
C MET A 1 10.38 6.07 15.05
N THR A 2 9.25 5.36 14.97
CA THR A 2 9.17 3.91 14.66
C THR A 2 9.38 3.53 13.18
N THR A 3 8.95 4.35 12.22
CA THR A 3 9.19 4.08 10.78
C THR A 3 10.68 4.07 10.43
N LEU A 4 11.44 5.02 11.00
CA LEU A 4 12.91 5.06 10.88
C LEU A 4 13.57 3.78 11.41
N THR A 5 13.14 3.27 12.56
CA THR A 5 13.71 2.02 13.11
C THR A 5 13.40 0.81 12.25
N VAL A 6 12.21 0.75 11.64
CA VAL A 6 11.84 -0.33 10.71
C VAL A 6 12.66 -0.25 9.42
N SER A 7 12.86 0.94 8.85
CA SER A 7 13.70 1.13 7.67
C SER A 7 15.16 0.75 7.93
N VAL A 8 15.72 1.14 9.08
CA VAL A 8 17.09 0.79 9.46
C VAL A 8 17.23 -0.72 9.68
N ALA A 9 16.28 -1.35 10.38
CA ALA A 9 16.26 -2.80 10.56
C ALA A 9 16.17 -3.54 9.21
N ALA A 10 15.31 -3.07 8.29
CA ALA A 10 15.19 -3.64 6.96
C ALA A 10 16.52 -3.58 6.19
N VAL A 11 17.21 -2.44 6.20
CA VAL A 11 18.53 -2.30 5.55
C VAL A 11 19.56 -3.26 6.16
N VAL A 12 19.61 -3.37 7.49
CA VAL A 12 20.53 -4.29 8.18
C VAL A 12 20.25 -5.75 7.79
N VAL A 13 18.99 -6.15 7.73
CA VAL A 13 18.63 -7.51 7.32
C VAL A 13 18.92 -7.76 5.84
N SER A 14 18.68 -6.78 4.95
CA SER A 14 19.04 -6.89 3.53
C SER A 14 20.54 -7.09 3.33
N VAL A 15 21.38 -6.39 4.09
CA VAL A 15 22.84 -6.57 4.07
C VAL A 15 23.25 -7.94 4.60
N LEU A 16 22.64 -8.40 5.70
CA LEU A 16 22.88 -9.74 6.26
C LEU A 16 22.46 -10.86 5.29
N ALA A 17 21.32 -10.70 4.61
CA ALA A 17 20.86 -11.63 3.59
C ALA A 17 21.84 -11.70 2.41
N LEU A 18 22.30 -10.55 1.90
CA LEU A 18 23.32 -10.52 0.83
C LEU A 18 24.62 -11.22 1.23
N LEU A 19 25.07 -11.07 2.47
CA LEU A 19 26.27 -11.74 2.98
C LEU A 19 26.08 -13.26 3.11
N LEU A 20 24.88 -13.71 3.50
CA LEU A 20 24.57 -15.13 3.70
C LEU A 20 24.30 -15.88 2.38
N LYS A 21 23.82 -15.18 1.35
CA LYS A 21 23.61 -15.70 -0.01
C LYS A 21 24.89 -16.31 -0.60
N ARG A 22 26.07 -15.85 -0.16
CA ARG A 22 27.37 -16.38 -0.58
C ARG A 22 27.70 -17.76 0.01
N ASN A 23 27.06 -18.16 1.11
CA ASN A 23 27.36 -19.41 1.82
C ASN A 23 26.24 -20.45 1.69
N ASN A 24 24.96 -20.06 1.76
CA ASN A 24 23.80 -20.95 1.52
C ASN A 24 22.57 -20.13 1.05
N ALA A 25 22.18 -20.28 -0.22
CA ALA A 25 21.11 -19.47 -0.83
C ALA A 25 19.72 -19.68 -0.20
N GLU A 26 19.42 -20.86 0.35
CA GLU A 26 18.12 -21.18 0.96
C GLU A 26 17.86 -20.41 2.26
N TYR A 27 18.85 -20.30 3.14
CA TYR A 27 18.73 -19.53 4.38
C TYR A 27 18.59 -18.02 4.12
N SER A 28 19.23 -17.52 3.06
CA SER A 28 19.12 -16.11 2.66
C SER A 28 17.71 -15.75 2.21
N PHE A 29 16.99 -16.68 1.56
CA PHE A 29 15.61 -16.44 1.11
C PHE A 29 14.63 -16.44 2.29
N ILE A 30 14.77 -17.39 3.22
CA ILE A 30 13.93 -17.46 4.44
C ILE A 30 14.11 -16.21 5.31
N LEU A 31 15.34 -15.72 5.46
CA LEU A 31 15.62 -14.47 6.18
C LEU A 31 15.00 -13.25 5.51
N ALA A 32 15.08 -13.14 4.18
CA ALA A 32 14.46 -12.03 3.46
C ALA A 32 12.93 -12.04 3.60
N VAL A 33 12.29 -13.20 3.42
CA VAL A 33 10.83 -13.32 3.54
C VAL A 33 10.35 -13.03 4.95
N SER A 34 11.03 -13.57 5.97
CA SER A 34 10.66 -13.31 7.38
C SER A 34 10.85 -11.85 7.77
N ALA A 35 11.90 -11.18 7.29
CA ALA A 35 12.12 -9.76 7.54
C ALA A 35 11.06 -8.87 6.90
N THR A 36 10.71 -9.16 5.64
CA THR A 36 9.65 -8.44 4.92
C THR A 36 8.28 -8.67 5.56
N ALA A 37 7.98 -9.90 6.00
CA ALA A 37 6.75 -10.21 6.72
C ALA A 37 6.68 -9.47 8.08
N MET A 38 7.79 -9.41 8.81
CA MET A 38 7.83 -8.71 10.10
C MET A 38 7.67 -7.20 9.91
N ALA A 39 8.30 -6.61 8.89
CA ALA A 39 8.13 -5.20 8.54
C ALA A 39 6.68 -4.86 8.18
N LEU A 40 5.98 -5.74 7.44
CA LEU A 40 4.56 -5.57 7.10
C LEU A 40 3.65 -5.54 8.33
N ILE A 41 3.86 -6.47 9.28
CA ILE A 41 3.07 -6.53 10.51
C ILE A 41 3.23 -5.23 11.30
N TYR A 42 4.45 -4.71 11.43
CA TYR A 42 4.70 -3.43 12.09
C TYR A 42 4.04 -2.24 11.38
N LEU A 43 4.06 -2.21 10.05
CA LEU A 43 3.44 -1.14 9.28
C LEU A 43 1.92 -1.14 9.39
N SER A 44 1.30 -2.32 9.52
CA SER A 44 -0.16 -2.45 9.66
C SER A 44 -0.71 -1.75 10.91
N GLY A 45 0.01 -1.79 12.04
CA GLY A 45 -0.37 -1.09 13.27
C GLY A 45 -0.39 0.44 13.11
N TYR A 46 0.58 0.99 12.37
CA TYR A 46 0.66 2.42 12.11
C TYR A 46 -0.45 2.93 11.19
N ILE A 47 -0.84 2.10 10.21
CA ILE A 47 -1.97 2.39 9.33
C ILE A 47 -3.26 2.51 10.14
N ILE A 48 -3.48 1.66 11.15
CA ILE A 48 -4.69 1.71 11.99
C ILE A 48 -4.75 3.03 12.78
N GLU A 49 -3.67 3.42 13.46
CA GLU A 49 -3.61 4.70 14.19
C GLU A 49 -3.86 5.91 13.28
N THR A 50 -3.24 5.91 12.10
CA THR A 50 -3.39 7.00 11.13
C THR A 50 -4.84 7.08 10.62
N VAL A 51 -5.46 5.93 10.33
CA VAL A 51 -6.85 5.86 9.88
C VAL A 51 -7.81 6.41 10.94
N ASP A 52 -7.57 6.12 12.22
CA ASP A 52 -8.44 6.62 13.29
C ASP A 52 -8.34 8.13 13.48
N VAL A 53 -7.14 8.72 13.34
CA VAL A 53 -6.96 10.18 13.31
C VAL A 53 -7.70 10.80 12.11
N ILE A 54 -7.61 10.19 10.93
CA ILE A 54 -8.33 10.66 9.73
C ILE A 54 -9.85 10.59 9.97
N LYS A 55 -10.37 9.51 10.56
CA LYS A 55 -11.79 9.42 10.92
C LYS A 55 -12.21 10.51 11.89
N GLU A 56 -11.39 10.83 12.89
CA GLU A 56 -11.70 11.89 13.85
C GLU A 56 -11.80 13.25 13.15
N ILE A 57 -10.86 13.57 12.25
CA ILE A 57 -10.87 14.81 11.45
C ILE A 57 -12.14 14.87 10.57
N PHE A 58 -12.48 13.78 9.91
CA PHE A 58 -13.68 13.71 9.08
C PHE A 58 -14.97 13.77 9.91
N SER A 59 -14.99 13.27 11.14
CA SER A 59 -16.16 13.40 12.04
C SER A 59 -16.44 14.86 12.41
N LYS A 60 -15.41 15.71 12.40
CA LYS A 60 -15.52 17.17 12.67
C LYS A 60 -15.83 17.97 11.41
N THR A 61 -15.88 17.33 10.24
CA THR A 61 -16.10 17.97 8.94
C THR A 61 -17.41 17.46 8.34
N SER A 62 -18.17 18.29 7.62
CA SER A 62 -19.42 17.87 6.96
C SER A 62 -19.22 16.97 5.72
N ILE A 63 -18.09 16.26 5.62
CA ILE A 63 -17.76 15.40 4.47
C ILE A 63 -18.34 14.02 4.72
N SER A 64 -18.97 13.43 3.69
CA SER A 64 -19.57 12.10 3.82
C SER A 64 -18.50 11.03 4.11
N MET A 65 -18.78 10.16 5.08
CA MET A 65 -17.91 9.02 5.45
C MET A 65 -17.61 8.10 4.24
N SER A 66 -18.50 8.10 3.24
CA SER A 66 -18.36 7.32 2.01
C SER A 66 -17.08 7.69 1.23
N TYR A 67 -16.74 8.98 1.18
CA TYR A 67 -15.53 9.48 0.50
C TYR A 67 -14.25 8.96 1.17
N LEU A 68 -14.22 8.94 2.50
CA LEU A 68 -13.09 8.41 3.28
C LEU A 68 -12.90 6.92 2.99
N VAL A 69 -13.99 6.14 2.94
CA VAL A 69 -13.93 4.71 2.63
C VAL A 69 -13.38 4.45 1.22
N ILE A 70 -13.79 5.25 0.22
CA ILE A 70 -13.27 5.13 -1.14
C ILE A 70 -11.78 5.48 -1.19
N LEU A 71 -11.36 6.56 -0.54
CA LEU A 71 -9.94 6.93 -0.43
C LEU A 71 -9.11 5.82 0.21
N LEU A 72 -9.58 5.28 1.34
CA LEU A 72 -8.90 4.18 2.03
C LEU A 72 -8.78 2.94 1.15
N LYS A 73 -9.84 2.59 0.40
CA LYS A 73 -9.82 1.48 -0.55
C LYS A 73 -8.77 1.70 -1.64
N CYS A 74 -8.72 2.89 -2.24
CA CYS A 74 -7.73 3.21 -3.26
C CYS A 74 -6.30 3.09 -2.73
N VAL A 75 -6.02 3.67 -1.55
CA VAL A 75 -4.69 3.59 -0.91
C VAL A 75 -4.32 2.15 -0.57
N GLY A 76 -5.26 1.38 -0.02
CA GLY A 76 -5.06 -0.03 0.31
C GLY A 76 -4.75 -0.89 -0.91
N ILE A 77 -5.52 -0.73 -2.00
CA ILE A 77 -5.30 -1.46 -3.24
C ILE A 77 -3.92 -1.13 -3.84
N SER A 78 -3.55 0.16 -3.89
CA SER A 78 -2.24 0.59 -4.36
C SER A 78 -1.13 -0.08 -3.57
N PHE A 79 -1.18 0.03 -2.24
CA PHE A 79 -0.15 -0.52 -1.36
C PHE A 79 0.00 -2.04 -1.50
N ILE A 80 -1.11 -2.78 -1.51
CA ILE A 80 -1.09 -4.25 -1.67
C ILE A 80 -0.53 -4.64 -3.04
N SER A 81 -0.92 -3.93 -4.10
CA SER A 81 -0.46 -4.22 -5.46
C SER A 81 1.04 -3.95 -5.63
N GLU A 82 1.54 -2.89 -5.01
CA GLU A 82 2.95 -2.50 -5.05
C GLU A 82 3.79 -3.50 -4.25
N PHE A 83 3.34 -3.86 -3.04
CA PHE A 83 3.97 -4.88 -2.22
C PHE A 83 4.05 -6.25 -2.92
N ALA A 84 2.96 -6.71 -3.54
CA ALA A 84 2.93 -7.97 -4.27
C ALA A 84 3.83 -7.92 -5.52
N SER A 85 3.89 -6.76 -6.18
CA SER A 85 4.77 -6.53 -7.33
C SER A 85 6.25 -6.60 -6.94
N ASP A 86 6.63 -5.98 -5.82
CA ASP A 86 8.01 -5.98 -5.35
C ASP A 86 8.44 -7.36 -4.83
N CYS A 87 7.58 -8.08 -4.11
CA CYS A 87 7.83 -9.49 -3.78
C CYS A 87 8.06 -10.36 -5.03
N SER A 88 7.30 -10.11 -6.10
CA SER A 88 7.44 -10.83 -7.37
C SER A 88 8.76 -10.48 -8.08
N LYS A 89 9.22 -9.22 -7.99
CA LYS A 89 10.56 -8.82 -8.50
C LYS A 89 11.68 -9.48 -7.72
N ASP A 90 11.57 -9.54 -6.39
CA ASP A 90 12.57 -10.16 -5.53
C ASP A 90 12.71 -11.67 -5.79
N ALA A 91 11.62 -12.32 -6.23
CA ALA A 91 11.63 -13.70 -6.72
C ALA A 91 12.18 -13.86 -8.16
N GLY A 92 12.61 -12.78 -8.81
CA GLY A 92 13.12 -12.77 -10.20
C GLY A 92 12.02 -12.73 -11.27
N GLN A 93 10.75 -12.59 -10.90
CA GLN A 93 9.59 -12.65 -11.81
C GLN A 93 9.11 -11.25 -12.23
N VAL A 94 9.90 -10.56 -13.05
CA VAL A 94 9.64 -9.18 -13.48
C VAL A 94 8.36 -9.03 -14.32
N ALA A 95 8.05 -10.02 -15.17
CA ALA A 95 6.84 -10.00 -15.99
C ALA A 95 5.57 -10.08 -15.13
N LEU A 96 5.53 -10.98 -14.14
CA LEU A 96 4.42 -11.11 -13.19
C LEU A 96 4.26 -9.86 -12.34
N SER A 97 5.37 -9.31 -11.84
CA SER A 97 5.40 -8.04 -11.11
C SER A 97 4.70 -6.90 -11.88
N SER A 98 4.99 -6.78 -13.17
CA SER A 98 4.41 -5.72 -14.01
C SER A 98 2.90 -5.88 -14.22
N ILE A 99 2.43 -7.13 -14.38
CA ILE A 99 1.00 -7.44 -14.51
C ILE A 99 0.26 -7.13 -13.20
N VAL A 100 0.82 -7.54 -12.05
CA VAL A 100 0.23 -7.27 -10.73
C VAL A 100 0.09 -5.77 -10.47
N LEU A 101 1.14 -5.00 -10.75
CA LEU A 101 1.11 -3.54 -10.58
C LEU A 101 0.10 -2.87 -11.51
N THR A 102 0.03 -3.31 -12.76
CA THR A 102 -0.93 -2.79 -13.74
C THR A 102 -2.37 -3.10 -13.33
N SER A 103 -2.63 -4.30 -12.83
CA SER A 103 -3.94 -4.71 -12.28
C SER A 103 -4.36 -3.84 -11.10
N GLY A 104 -3.43 -3.53 -10.19
CA GLY A 104 -3.66 -2.62 -9.07
C GLY A 104 -4.08 -1.23 -9.53
N ARG A 105 -3.37 -0.65 -10.50
CA ARG A 105 -3.69 0.66 -11.08
C ARG A 105 -5.08 0.70 -11.72
N ILE A 106 -5.44 -0.34 -12.48
CA ILE A 106 -6.79 -0.45 -13.06
C ILE A 106 -7.86 -0.53 -11.97
N SER A 107 -7.62 -1.32 -10.92
CA SER A 107 -8.54 -1.47 -9.79
C SER A 107 -8.76 -0.16 -9.03
N VAL A 108 -7.71 0.63 -8.83
CA VAL A 108 -7.80 1.98 -8.23
C VAL A 108 -8.65 2.91 -9.11
N LEU A 109 -8.46 2.86 -10.42
CA LEU A 109 -9.21 3.69 -11.37
C LEU A 109 -10.71 3.36 -11.35
N ILE A 110 -11.05 2.07 -11.29
CA ILE A 110 -12.45 1.61 -11.13
C ILE A 110 -13.01 2.05 -9.77
N CYS A 111 -12.22 1.98 -8.70
CA CYS A 111 -12.68 2.41 -7.37
C CYS A 111 -12.88 3.93 -7.28
N ALA A 112 -12.20 4.72 -8.12
CA ALA A 112 -12.33 6.16 -8.20
C ALA A 112 -13.51 6.64 -9.08
N LEU A 113 -14.05 5.79 -9.96
CA LEU A 113 -15.20 6.14 -10.83
C LEU A 113 -16.40 6.77 -10.10
N PRO A 114 -16.85 6.25 -8.94
CA PRO A 114 -17.96 6.83 -8.19
C PRO A 114 -17.71 8.28 -7.76
N LEU A 115 -16.46 8.66 -7.52
CA LEU A 115 -16.11 10.05 -7.18
C LEU A 115 -16.31 10.97 -8.38
N PHE A 116 -15.95 10.50 -9.58
CA PHE A 116 -16.13 11.27 -10.81
C PHE A 116 -17.62 11.45 -11.14
N THR A 117 -18.45 10.43 -10.91
CA THR A 117 -19.90 10.54 -11.16
C THR A 117 -20.56 11.55 -10.23
N GLU A 118 -20.23 11.55 -8.94
CA GLU A 118 -20.74 12.55 -7.98
C GLU A 118 -20.29 13.96 -8.34
N LEU A 119 -19.03 14.12 -8.75
CA LEU A 119 -18.46 15.41 -9.13
C LEU A 119 -19.14 15.96 -10.40
N LEU A 120 -19.39 15.11 -11.41
CA LEU A 120 -20.11 15.50 -12.62
C LEU A 120 -21.57 15.89 -12.33
N SER A 121 -22.25 15.17 -11.43
CA SER A 121 -23.61 15.51 -10.99
C SER A 121 -23.64 16.90 -10.34
N MET A 122 -22.73 17.19 -9.41
CA MET A 122 -22.64 18.51 -8.78
C MET A 122 -22.38 19.63 -9.79
N VAL A 123 -21.48 19.42 -10.75
CA VAL A 123 -21.21 20.41 -11.80
C VAL A 123 -22.43 20.62 -12.71
N SER A 124 -23.13 19.55 -13.08
CA SER A 124 -24.34 19.64 -13.89
C SER A 124 -25.47 20.38 -13.16
N GLU A 125 -25.59 20.19 -11.85
CA GLU A 125 -26.59 20.87 -11.02
C GLU A 125 -26.28 22.37 -10.86
N LEU A 126 -24.99 22.73 -10.79
CA LEU A 126 -24.54 24.12 -10.72
C LEU A 126 -24.58 24.86 -12.07
N CYS A 127 -24.38 24.17 -13.20
CA CYS A 127 -24.42 24.77 -14.54
C CYS A 127 -25.80 24.70 -15.22
N GLY A 128 -26.71 23.87 -14.71
CA GLY A 128 -28.06 23.66 -15.26
C GLY A 128 -29.18 24.42 -14.55
N GLY A 129 -28.84 25.35 -13.66
CA GLY A 129 -29.75 26.30 -12.99
C GLY A 129 -29.57 27.73 -13.49
#